data_AF-A0AA38HRT5-F1
#
_entry.id   AF-A0AA38HRT5-F1
#
_cell.length_a   1.000
_cell.length_b   1.000
_cell.length_c   1.000
_cell.angle_alpha   90.00
_cell.angle_beta   90.00
_cell.angle_gamma   90.00
#
_symmetry.space_group_name_H-M   'P 1'
#
loop_
_entity.id
_entity.type
_entity.pdbx_description
1 polymer ?
#
loop_
_entity_poly.entity_id
_entity_poly.type
_entity_poly.pdbx_seq_one_letter_code
_entity_poly.pdbx_strand_id
1 'polypeptide(L)'
;MDLWNIKDLEPPPVTSCKACTKQIDVRLLHAVLQEGVNFFSNQHHLFTEAALLSRSVYRFKVKFRSSKDFKIVEKLNHILRTYQRMHISAALNVLLVTIPQNYKSNNTYMLTKNMLDYVLVRLQGVGKLLCATLEACKEVSAAMQQRLRLGHFWKVAIVIFATAARLFVVVKNALKYSCEMYGHLLPYSASLGNSGVQWLPEGYIFPSHLDEWLEIDWLDLDNVVEILDDDAILFYLKQTDSDDFYS
;
A
#
# COMPACT_ATOMS: atom_id res chain seq x y z
N MET A 1 -16.60 4.52 -14.50
CA MET A 1 -16.11 4.57 -13.11
C MET A 1 -15.18 3.39 -12.96
N ASP A 2 -13.94 3.60 -12.55
CA ASP A 2 -12.94 2.53 -12.61
C ASP A 2 -13.17 1.49 -11.53
N LEU A 3 -13.08 0.21 -11.90
CA LEU A 3 -13.44 -0.92 -11.03
C LEU A 3 -12.58 -0.98 -9.74
N TRP A 4 -11.33 -0.55 -9.81
CA TRP A 4 -10.39 -0.50 -8.69
C TRP A 4 -10.82 0.47 -7.57
N ASN A 5 -11.63 1.48 -7.90
CA ASN A 5 -12.05 2.54 -6.96
C ASN A 5 -13.39 2.24 -6.28
N ILE A 6 -13.96 1.05 -6.52
CA ILE A 6 -15.19 0.63 -5.85
C ILE A 6 -14.83 0.17 -4.44
N LYS A 7 -15.39 0.86 -3.44
CA LYS A 7 -15.07 0.65 -2.01
C LYS A 7 -15.37 -0.78 -1.56
N ASP A 8 -16.57 -1.26 -1.86
CA ASP A 8 -17.07 -2.57 -1.43
C ASP A 8 -17.23 -3.46 -2.68
N LEU A 9 -16.10 -3.77 -3.32
CA LEU A 9 -16.07 -4.59 -4.54
C LEU A 9 -16.36 -6.05 -4.20
N GLU A 10 -17.51 -6.54 -4.68
CA GLU A 10 -17.96 -7.91 -4.43
C GLU A 10 -17.12 -8.93 -5.21
N PRO A 11 -16.71 -10.04 -4.56
CA PRO A 11 -16.00 -11.11 -5.22
C PRO A 11 -16.92 -11.84 -6.22
N PRO A 12 -16.36 -12.45 -7.27
CA PRO A 12 -17.14 -13.23 -8.22
C PRO A 12 -17.81 -14.44 -7.54
N PRO A 13 -19.02 -14.84 -7.99
CA PRO A 13 -19.79 -15.90 -7.34
C PRO A 13 -19.18 -17.30 -7.52
N VAL A 14 -18.41 -17.51 -8.60
CA VAL A 14 -17.74 -18.78 -8.89
C VAL A 14 -16.24 -18.63 -8.69
N THR A 15 -15.71 -19.27 -7.65
CA THR A 15 -14.29 -19.18 -7.27
C THR A 15 -13.44 -20.32 -7.84
N SER A 16 -14.03 -21.47 -8.15
CA SER A 16 -13.34 -22.65 -8.68
C SER A 16 -13.98 -23.19 -9.96
N CYS A 17 -13.15 -23.63 -10.91
CA CYS A 17 -13.56 -24.34 -12.12
C CYS A 17 -12.69 -25.57 -12.37
N LYS A 18 -13.18 -26.49 -13.20
CA LYS A 18 -12.38 -27.63 -13.64
C LYS A 18 -11.19 -27.14 -14.47
N ALA A 19 -9.99 -27.63 -14.18
CA ALA A 19 -8.80 -27.25 -14.93
C ALA A 19 -8.89 -27.77 -16.37
N CYS A 20 -8.96 -26.85 -17.33
CA CYS A 20 -9.01 -27.19 -18.76
C CYS A 20 -7.62 -27.54 -19.33
N THR A 21 -6.55 -27.01 -18.73
CA THR A 21 -5.17 -27.16 -19.19
C THR A 21 -4.21 -27.42 -18.01
N LYS A 22 -3.17 -28.23 -18.25
CA LYS A 22 -2.07 -28.49 -17.27
C LYS A 22 -0.85 -27.59 -17.52
N GLN A 23 -1.06 -26.42 -18.13
CA GLN A 23 0.03 -25.55 -18.56
C GLN A 23 0.51 -24.61 -17.44
N ILE A 24 -0.23 -24.49 -16.35
CA ILE A 24 0.10 -23.58 -15.25
C ILE A 24 1.01 -24.31 -14.25
N ASP A 25 2.11 -23.67 -13.86
CA ASP A 25 2.90 -24.14 -12.73
C ASP A 25 2.18 -23.82 -11.41
N VAL A 26 1.40 -24.80 -10.95
CA VAL A 26 0.59 -24.68 -9.73
C VAL A 26 1.46 -24.52 -8.48
N ARG A 27 2.68 -25.08 -8.48
CA ARG A 27 3.58 -24.98 -7.33
C ARG A 27 4.13 -23.58 -7.20
N LEU A 28 4.55 -22.99 -8.32
CA LEU A 28 5.01 -21.61 -8.36
C LEU A 28 3.89 -20.64 -7.97
N LEU A 29 2.70 -20.81 -8.53
CA LEU A 29 1.53 -19.99 -8.18
C LEU A 29 1.18 -20.09 -6.69
N HIS A 30 1.19 -21.29 -6.12
CA HIS A 30 0.94 -21.50 -4.70
C HIS A 30 2.02 -20.82 -3.84
N ALA A 31 3.30 -20.93 -4.23
CA ALA A 31 4.40 -20.26 -3.53
C ALA A 31 4.24 -18.73 -3.53
N VAL A 32 3.96 -18.13 -4.69
CA VAL A 32 3.72 -16.68 -4.83
C VAL A 32 2.54 -16.23 -3.97
N LEU A 33 1.43 -16.97 -3.96
CA LEU A 33 0.27 -16.62 -3.14
C LEU A 33 0.54 -16.80 -1.65
N GLN A 34 1.24 -17.85 -1.25
CA GLN A 34 1.63 -18.06 0.14
C GLN A 34 2.54 -16.95 0.64
N GLU A 35 3.51 -16.53 -0.18
CA GLU A 35 4.38 -15.40 0.12
C GLU A 35 3.57 -14.11 0.27
N GLY A 36 2.66 -13.84 -0.66
CA GLY A 36 1.79 -12.66 -0.60
C GLY A 36 0.87 -12.65 0.62
N VAL A 37 0.25 -13.78 0.95
CA VAL A 37 -0.56 -13.93 2.18
C VAL A 37 0.29 -13.63 3.41
N ASN A 38 1.50 -14.18 3.48
CA ASN A 38 2.42 -13.93 4.60
C ASN A 38 2.79 -12.45 4.68
N PHE A 39 3.13 -11.81 3.57
CA PHE A 39 3.49 -10.39 3.52
C PHE A 39 2.36 -9.49 4.02
N PHE A 40 1.16 -9.63 3.44
CA PHE A 40 0.01 -8.77 3.78
C PHE A 40 -0.59 -9.09 5.14
N SER A 41 -0.41 -10.31 5.67
CA SER A 41 -0.83 -10.65 7.03
C SER A 41 0.14 -10.12 8.09
N ASN A 42 1.44 -10.05 7.77
CA ASN A 42 2.50 -9.66 8.71
C ASN A 42 2.87 -8.17 8.62
N GLN A 43 1.87 -7.28 8.51
CA GLN A 43 2.09 -5.82 8.43
C GLN A 43 2.12 -5.13 9.80
N HIS A 44 2.73 -5.78 10.81
CA HIS A 44 2.72 -5.28 12.19
C HIS A 44 3.31 -3.87 12.33
N HIS A 45 4.42 -3.56 11.63
CA HIS A 45 5.05 -2.24 11.68
C HIS A 45 4.12 -1.15 11.13
N LEU A 46 3.47 -1.39 9.99
CA LEU A 46 2.52 -0.44 9.40
C LEU A 46 1.34 -0.18 10.34
N PHE A 47 0.75 -1.25 10.89
CA PHE A 47 -0.41 -1.12 11.78
C PHE A 47 -0.08 -0.47 13.11
N THR A 48 1.12 -0.70 13.65
CA THR A 48 1.58 -0.03 14.87
C THR A 48 1.72 1.48 14.66
N GLU A 49 2.35 1.92 13.57
CA GLU A 49 2.46 3.34 13.25
C GLU A 49 1.09 3.98 12.92
N ALA A 50 0.24 3.27 12.18
CA ALA A 50 -1.12 3.73 11.90
C ALA A 50 -1.96 3.88 13.19
N ALA A 51 -1.80 2.96 14.15
CA ALA A 51 -2.44 3.06 15.46
C ALA A 51 -1.91 4.24 16.28
N LEU A 52 -0.60 4.50 16.24
CA LEU A 52 0.00 5.67 16.87
C LEU A 52 -0.54 6.98 16.28
N LEU A 53 -0.67 7.04 14.95
CA LEU A 53 -1.26 8.18 14.26
C LEU A 53 -2.73 8.36 14.64
N SER A 54 -3.52 7.28 14.62
CA SER A 54 -4.93 7.29 15.04
C SER A 54 -5.12 7.81 16.46
N ARG A 55 -4.27 7.38 17.41
CA ARG A 55 -4.29 7.86 18.80
C ARG A 55 -3.93 9.35 18.89
N SER A 56 -2.93 9.77 18.11
CA SER A 56 -2.53 11.19 18.02
C SER A 56 -3.66 12.04 17.46
N VAL A 57 -4.31 11.60 16.38
CA VAL A 57 -5.49 12.26 15.81
C VAL A 57 -6.59 12.38 16.86
N TYR A 58 -6.97 11.27 17.51
CA TYR A 58 -8.01 11.27 18.53
C TYR A 58 -7.72 12.26 19.67
N ARG A 59 -6.51 12.22 20.22
CA ARG A 59 -6.10 13.07 21.35
C ARG A 59 -6.12 14.56 21.01
N PHE A 60 -5.75 14.92 19.79
CA PHE A 60 -5.54 16.32 19.41
C PHE A 60 -6.65 16.91 18.52
N LYS A 61 -7.63 16.10 18.10
CA LYS A 61 -8.76 16.51 17.25
C LYS A 61 -9.51 17.72 17.76
N VAL A 62 -9.82 17.76 19.06
CA VAL A 62 -10.53 18.90 19.66
C VAL A 62 -9.64 20.14 19.68
N LYS A 63 -8.37 19.97 20.04
CA LYS A 63 -7.40 21.07 20.18
C LYS A 63 -7.05 21.74 18.86
N PHE A 64 -7.01 20.98 17.76
CA PHE A 64 -6.63 21.46 16.43
C PHE A 64 -7.76 21.38 15.41
N ARG A 65 -9.02 21.45 15.86
CA ARG A 65 -10.22 21.30 15.01
C ARG A 65 -10.21 22.19 13.76
N SER A 66 -9.71 23.42 13.89
CA SER A 66 -9.68 24.41 12.80
C SER A 66 -8.35 24.45 12.04
N SER A 67 -7.37 23.66 12.47
CA SER A 67 -5.99 23.75 11.99
C SER A 67 -5.81 23.02 10.66
N LYS A 68 -5.32 23.73 9.64
CA LYS A 68 -5.16 23.17 8.28
C LYS A 68 -4.17 22.02 8.24
N ASP A 69 -3.02 22.17 8.88
CA ASP A 69 -2.01 21.12 9.01
C ASP A 69 -2.55 19.86 9.71
N PHE A 70 -3.39 20.00 10.74
CA PHE A 70 -3.99 18.86 11.40
C PHE A 70 -5.04 18.15 10.54
N LYS A 71 -5.76 18.87 9.67
CA LYS A 71 -6.64 18.24 8.67
C LYS A 71 -5.88 17.33 7.71
N ILE A 72 -4.64 17.66 7.37
CA ILE A 72 -3.76 16.80 6.54
C ILE A 72 -3.41 15.52 7.32
N VAL A 73 -3.15 15.62 8.62
CA VAL A 73 -2.94 14.44 9.49
C VAL A 73 -4.20 13.57 9.57
N GLU A 74 -5.38 14.18 9.67
CA GLU A 74 -6.66 13.45 9.62
C GLU A 74 -6.88 12.76 8.28
N LYS A 75 -6.52 13.39 7.16
CA LYS A 75 -6.54 12.80 5.81
C LYS A 75 -5.65 11.57 5.74
N LEU A 76 -4.39 11.65 6.19
CA LEU A 76 -3.49 10.50 6.24
C LEU A 76 -4.09 9.35 7.06
N ASN A 77 -4.64 9.66 8.24
CA ASN A 77 -5.28 8.65 9.08
C ASN A 77 -6.53 8.02 8.41
N HIS A 78 -7.31 8.81 7.66
CA HIS A 78 -8.45 8.29 6.92
C HIS A 78 -8.02 7.31 5.82
N ILE A 79 -6.97 7.64 5.05
CA ILE A 79 -6.43 6.78 4.00
C ILE A 79 -5.93 5.45 4.58
N LEU A 80 -5.16 5.49 5.68
CA LEU A 80 -4.66 4.29 6.35
C LEU A 80 -5.80 3.38 6.84
N ARG A 81 -6.89 3.96 7.37
CA ARG A 81 -8.07 3.19 7.77
C ARG A 81 -8.79 2.58 6.58
N THR A 82 -8.81 3.25 5.43
CA THR A 82 -9.35 2.69 4.18
C THR A 82 -8.51 1.51 3.70
N TYR A 83 -7.18 1.65 3.72
CA TYR A 83 -6.26 0.55 3.42
C TYR A 83 -6.50 -0.67 4.32
N GLN A 84 -6.60 -0.47 5.64
CA GLN A 84 -6.86 -1.57 6.59
C GLN A 84 -8.17 -2.31 6.29
N ARG A 85 -9.23 -1.60 5.86
CA ARG A 85 -10.53 -2.20 5.53
C ARG A 85 -10.52 -3.02 4.24
N MET A 86 -9.53 -2.86 3.36
CA MET A 86 -9.48 -3.64 2.13
C MET A 86 -9.23 -5.14 2.39
N HIS A 87 -8.57 -5.52 3.49
CA HIS A 87 -8.32 -6.92 3.85
C HIS A 87 -7.78 -7.77 2.68
N ILE A 88 -6.80 -7.25 1.93
CA ILE A 88 -6.23 -7.93 0.75
C ILE A 88 -5.68 -9.33 1.07
N SER A 89 -5.11 -9.51 2.27
CA SER A 89 -4.65 -10.82 2.74
C SER A 89 -5.76 -11.87 2.77
N ALA A 90 -7.00 -11.47 3.12
CA ALA A 90 -8.14 -12.38 3.11
C ALA A 90 -8.49 -12.82 1.68
N ALA A 91 -8.49 -11.90 0.71
CA ALA A 91 -8.74 -12.22 -0.70
C ALA A 91 -7.67 -13.17 -1.27
N LEU A 92 -6.40 -12.93 -0.94
CA LEU A 92 -5.28 -13.80 -1.31
C LEU A 92 -5.37 -15.18 -0.67
N ASN A 93 -5.79 -15.24 0.60
CA ASN A 93 -5.94 -16.51 1.31
C ASN A 93 -7.08 -17.36 0.71
N VAL A 94 -8.17 -16.73 0.26
CA VAL A 94 -9.24 -17.43 -0.48
C VAL A 94 -8.69 -18.07 -1.76
N LEU A 95 -7.85 -17.35 -2.52
CA LEU A 95 -7.15 -17.91 -3.68
C LEU A 95 -6.26 -19.10 -3.29
N LEU A 96 -5.42 -18.91 -2.27
CA LEU A 96 -4.46 -19.93 -1.81
C LEU A 96 -5.16 -21.24 -1.44
N VAL A 97 -6.25 -21.17 -0.66
CA VAL A 97 -7.03 -22.35 -0.23
C VAL A 97 -7.74 -23.04 -1.40
N THR A 98 -8.11 -22.28 -2.44
CA THR A 98 -8.82 -22.81 -3.62
C THR A 98 -7.87 -23.58 -4.55
N ILE A 99 -6.56 -23.33 -4.49
CA ILE A 99 -5.58 -23.94 -5.37
C ILE A 99 -5.13 -25.30 -4.83
N PRO A 100 -5.18 -26.37 -5.65
CA PRO A 100 -4.65 -27.66 -5.25
C PRO A 100 -3.12 -27.63 -5.19
N GLN A 101 -2.49 -28.34 -4.25
CA GLN A 101 -1.02 -28.39 -4.17
C GLN A 101 -0.34 -29.05 -5.38
N ASN A 102 -1.05 -29.95 -6.06
CA ASN A 102 -0.59 -30.60 -7.29
C ASN A 102 -1.82 -30.94 -8.14
N TYR A 103 -1.64 -31.04 -9.46
CA TYR A 103 -2.65 -31.63 -10.33
C TYR A 103 -2.91 -33.07 -9.89
N LYS A 104 -4.14 -33.33 -9.42
CA LYS A 104 -4.66 -34.69 -9.33
C LYS A 104 -5.07 -35.12 -10.75
N SER A 105 -5.55 -36.35 -10.95
CA SER A 105 -6.00 -36.86 -12.27
C SER A 105 -7.03 -35.93 -12.96
N ASN A 106 -7.63 -36.34 -14.10
CA ASN A 106 -8.51 -35.55 -15.02
C ASN A 106 -9.67 -34.71 -14.41
N ASN A 107 -9.84 -34.68 -13.08
CA ASN A 107 -10.85 -33.93 -12.32
C ASN A 107 -10.23 -32.94 -11.30
N THR A 108 -9.11 -32.30 -11.63
CA THR A 108 -8.56 -31.24 -10.77
C THR A 108 -9.38 -29.96 -10.91
N TYR A 109 -9.83 -29.42 -9.78
CA TYR A 109 -10.44 -28.09 -9.70
C TYR A 109 -9.35 -27.06 -9.41
N MET A 110 -9.45 -25.90 -10.04
CA MET A 110 -8.52 -24.78 -9.93
C MET A 110 -9.31 -23.47 -9.79
N LEU A 111 -8.64 -22.39 -9.42
CA LEU A 111 -9.24 -21.07 -9.32
C LEU A 111 -9.80 -20.59 -10.68
N THR A 112 -10.89 -19.82 -10.68
CA THR A 112 -11.44 -19.21 -11.90
C THR A 112 -10.65 -17.97 -12.31
N LYS A 113 -10.55 -17.72 -13.62
CA LYS A 113 -10.01 -16.45 -14.14
C LYS A 113 -10.63 -15.23 -13.44
N ASN A 114 -11.96 -15.19 -13.29
CA ASN A 114 -12.67 -14.12 -12.60
C ASN A 114 -12.14 -13.85 -11.18
N MET A 115 -11.79 -14.88 -10.43
CA MET A 115 -11.31 -14.72 -9.05
C MET A 115 -9.88 -14.16 -9.01
N LEU A 116 -9.02 -14.52 -9.97
CA LEU A 116 -7.71 -13.89 -10.09
C LEU A 116 -7.84 -12.43 -10.56
N ASP A 117 -8.70 -12.18 -11.54
CA ASP A 117 -8.99 -10.84 -12.06
C ASP A 117 -9.50 -9.93 -10.94
N TYR A 118 -10.36 -10.44 -10.06
CA TYR A 118 -10.77 -9.75 -8.83
C TYR A 118 -9.56 -9.33 -7.99
N VAL A 119 -8.66 -10.25 -7.67
CA VAL A 119 -7.47 -9.96 -6.86
C VAL A 119 -6.54 -8.96 -7.56
N LEU A 120 -6.35 -9.07 -8.87
CA LEU A 120 -5.56 -8.11 -9.65
C LEU A 120 -6.14 -6.69 -9.56
N VAL A 121 -7.46 -6.55 -9.65
CA VAL A 121 -8.15 -5.25 -9.46
C VAL A 121 -8.03 -4.75 -8.03
N ARG A 122 -8.10 -5.65 -7.04
CA ARG A 122 -7.87 -5.27 -5.63
C ARG A 122 -6.43 -4.79 -5.40
N LEU A 123 -5.44 -5.40 -6.06
CA LEU A 123 -4.04 -4.97 -6.00
C LEU A 123 -3.82 -3.59 -6.62
N GLN A 124 -4.52 -3.24 -7.70
CA GLN A 124 -4.52 -1.88 -8.23
C GLN A 124 -5.05 -0.86 -7.22
N GLY A 125 -6.17 -1.20 -6.56
CA GLY A 125 -6.75 -0.36 -5.50
C GLY A 125 -5.80 -0.19 -4.31
N VAL A 126 -5.12 -1.27 -3.90
CA VAL A 126 -4.06 -1.25 -2.90
C VAL A 126 -2.92 -0.31 -3.34
N GLY A 127 -2.44 -0.45 -4.57
CA GLY A 127 -1.41 0.41 -5.15
C GLY A 127 -1.77 1.90 -5.05
N LYS A 128 -2.94 2.31 -5.57
CA LYS A 128 -3.39 3.71 -5.49
C LYS A 128 -3.53 4.22 -4.05
N LEU A 129 -4.00 3.39 -3.11
CA LEU A 129 -4.08 3.77 -1.69
C LEU A 129 -2.70 3.96 -1.05
N LEU A 130 -1.74 3.10 -1.36
CA LEU A 130 -0.37 3.22 -0.86
C LEU A 130 0.31 4.47 -1.44
N CYS A 131 0.13 4.77 -2.73
CA CYS A 131 0.60 6.04 -3.33
C CYS A 131 0.01 7.25 -2.62
N ALA A 132 -1.32 7.27 -2.45
CA ALA A 132 -1.99 8.36 -1.75
C ALA A 132 -1.50 8.51 -0.30
N THR A 133 -1.12 7.41 0.34
CA THR A 133 -0.51 7.42 1.68
C THR A 133 0.87 8.05 1.65
N LEU A 134 1.72 7.72 0.66
CA LEU A 134 3.06 8.28 0.51
C LEU A 134 3.03 9.80 0.27
N GLU A 135 2.15 10.26 -0.61
CA GLU A 135 1.94 11.70 -0.84
C GLU A 135 1.40 12.40 0.40
N ALA A 136 0.43 11.81 1.10
CA ALA A 136 -0.05 12.35 2.36
C ALA A 136 1.04 12.39 3.45
N CYS A 137 1.95 11.41 3.49
CA CYS A 137 3.11 11.44 4.39
C CYS A 137 4.03 12.63 4.09
N LYS A 138 4.29 12.94 2.81
CA LYS A 138 5.07 14.12 2.40
C LYS A 138 4.37 15.42 2.83
N GLU A 139 3.07 15.54 2.56
CA GLU A 139 2.25 16.70 2.97
C GLU A 139 2.27 16.91 4.49
N VAL A 140 2.07 15.83 5.27
CA VAL A 140 2.13 15.88 6.74
C VAL A 140 3.52 16.28 7.21
N SER A 141 4.57 15.73 6.62
CA SER A 141 5.94 16.01 7.00
C SER A 141 6.28 17.49 6.79
N ALA A 142 5.94 18.06 5.63
CA ALA A 142 6.12 19.48 5.34
C ALA A 142 5.32 20.37 6.31
N ALA A 143 4.06 20.02 6.58
CA ALA A 143 3.21 20.77 7.51
C ALA A 143 3.75 20.75 8.95
N MET A 144 4.25 19.60 9.41
CA MET A 144 4.84 19.48 10.75
C MET A 144 6.19 20.19 10.84
N GLN A 145 7.02 20.18 9.79
CA GLN A 145 8.25 20.99 9.75
C GLN A 145 7.95 22.48 9.87
N GLN A 146 6.95 22.99 9.15
CA GLN A 146 6.53 24.39 9.28
C GLN A 146 6.09 24.68 10.72
N ARG A 147 5.31 23.79 11.33
CA ARG A 147 4.87 23.94 12.73
C ARG A 147 6.06 23.92 13.72
N LEU A 148 7.08 23.10 13.47
CA LEU A 148 8.30 23.08 14.28
C LEU A 148 9.04 24.40 14.22
N ARG A 149 9.17 25.01 13.04
CA ARG A 149 9.78 26.34 12.86
C ARG A 149 9.05 27.44 13.63
N LEU A 150 7.73 27.32 13.79
CA LEU A 150 6.92 28.25 14.59
C LEU A 150 7.07 28.03 16.11
N GLY A 151 7.72 26.96 16.57
CA GLY A 151 7.93 26.64 17.99
C GLY A 151 6.68 26.20 18.78
N HIS A 152 5.47 26.38 18.24
CA HIS A 152 4.22 26.03 18.92
C HIS A 152 3.93 24.53 18.89
N PHE A 153 3.63 23.95 20.06
CA PHE A 153 3.29 22.53 20.21
C PHE A 153 4.31 21.59 19.56
N TRP A 154 5.58 21.98 19.55
CA TRP A 154 6.66 21.29 18.85
C TRP A 154 6.75 19.80 19.22
N LYS A 155 6.52 19.44 20.49
CA LYS A 155 6.48 18.04 20.94
C LYS A 155 5.51 17.18 20.14
N VAL A 156 4.33 17.72 19.82
CA VAL A 156 3.31 17.02 19.02
C VAL A 156 3.73 16.95 17.56
N ALA A 157 4.26 18.06 17.04
CA ALA A 157 4.75 18.12 15.66
C ALA A 157 5.88 17.13 15.40
N ILE A 158 6.85 16.98 16.32
CA ILE A 158 7.93 15.98 16.24
C ILE A 158 7.36 14.57 16.20
N VAL A 159 6.42 14.23 17.10
CA VAL A 159 5.84 12.89 17.16
C VAL A 159 5.10 12.55 15.85
N ILE A 160 4.28 13.46 15.34
CA ILE A 160 3.55 13.26 14.08
C ILE A 160 4.52 13.18 12.89
N PHE A 161 5.54 14.04 12.85
CA PHE A 161 6.57 14.03 11.82
C PHE A 161 7.32 12.69 11.79
N ALA A 162 7.81 12.23 12.95
CA ALA A 162 8.50 10.95 13.06
C ALA A 162 7.61 9.76 12.66
N THR A 163 6.33 9.81 13.03
CA THR A 163 5.34 8.79 12.64
C THR A 163 5.14 8.78 11.12
N ALA A 164 4.99 9.95 10.50
CA ALA A 164 4.83 10.08 9.05
C ALA A 164 6.07 9.59 8.28
N ALA A 165 7.28 9.88 8.77
CA ALA A 165 8.52 9.40 8.18
C ALA A 165 8.65 7.88 8.25
N ARG A 166 8.34 7.26 9.40
CA ARG A 166 8.35 5.78 9.51
C ARG A 166 7.28 5.12 8.65
N LEU A 167 6.08 5.70 8.60
CA LEU A 167 5.02 5.26 7.69
C LEU A 167 5.48 5.33 6.23
N PHE A 168 6.16 6.40 5.82
CA PHE A 168 6.64 6.55 4.45
C PHE A 168 7.54 5.38 4.03
N VAL A 169 8.51 5.02 4.87
CA VAL A 169 9.43 3.90 4.60
C VAL A 169 8.68 2.57 4.49
N VAL A 170 7.82 2.26 5.47
CA VAL A 170 7.09 0.99 5.51
C VAL A 170 6.09 0.87 4.35
N VAL A 171 5.39 1.96 4.03
CA VAL A 171 4.41 2.01 2.94
C VAL A 171 5.11 1.93 1.58
N LYS A 172 6.29 2.54 1.40
CA LYS A 172 7.08 2.42 0.16
C LYS A 172 7.43 0.96 -0.12
N ASN A 173 7.89 0.24 0.91
CA ASN A 173 8.18 -1.19 0.78
C ASN A 173 6.93 -2.03 0.46
N ALA A 174 5.79 -1.73 1.10
CA ALA A 174 4.52 -2.39 0.80
C ALA A 174 4.04 -2.14 -0.63
N LEU A 175 4.29 -0.94 -1.16
CA LEU A 175 3.95 -0.59 -2.53
C LEU A 175 4.82 -1.34 -3.53
N LYS A 176 6.13 -1.37 -3.32
CA LYS A 176 7.06 -2.16 -4.15
C LYS A 176 6.64 -3.62 -4.23
N TYR A 177 6.41 -4.24 -3.08
CA TYR A 177 5.93 -5.63 -3.02
C TYR A 177 4.57 -5.82 -3.73
N SER A 178 3.66 -4.85 -3.62
CA SER A 178 2.36 -4.92 -4.29
C SER A 178 2.51 -4.92 -5.82
N CYS A 179 3.45 -4.12 -6.36
CA CYS A 179 3.76 -4.09 -7.79
C CYS A 179 4.40 -5.41 -8.26
N GLU A 180 5.40 -5.93 -7.54
CA GLU A 180 6.05 -7.21 -7.83
C GLU A 180 5.02 -8.36 -7.82
N MET A 181 4.17 -8.41 -6.79
CA MET A 181 3.13 -9.43 -6.68
C MET A 181 2.12 -9.34 -7.81
N TYR A 182 1.72 -8.13 -8.20
CA TYR A 182 0.84 -7.93 -9.36
C TYR A 182 1.47 -8.48 -10.64
N GLY A 183 2.74 -8.16 -10.90
CA GLY A 183 3.49 -8.66 -12.05
C GLY A 183 3.63 -10.18 -12.06
N HIS A 184 3.81 -10.81 -10.89
CA HIS A 184 3.84 -12.27 -10.78
C HIS A 184 2.48 -12.92 -11.03
N LEU A 185 1.37 -12.30 -10.63
CA LEU A 185 0.03 -12.87 -10.77
C LEU A 185 -0.59 -12.66 -12.16
N LEU A 186 -0.31 -11.53 -12.82
CA LEU A 186 -0.94 -11.16 -14.08
C LEU A 186 -0.83 -12.23 -15.19
N PRO A 187 0.33 -12.88 -15.45
CA PRO A 187 0.47 -13.90 -16.49
C PRO A 187 -0.48 -15.10 -16.31
N TYR A 188 -0.84 -15.43 -15.07
CA TYR A 188 -1.74 -16.54 -14.78
C TYR A 188 -3.18 -16.25 -15.20
N SER A 189 -3.63 -14.98 -15.21
CA SER A 189 -5.00 -14.62 -15.63
C SER A 189 -5.30 -15.00 -17.08
N ALA A 190 -4.31 -14.84 -17.97
CA ALA A 190 -4.45 -15.24 -19.37
C ALA A 190 -4.55 -16.76 -19.56
N SER A 191 -3.93 -17.53 -18.66
CA SER A 191 -3.83 -18.99 -18.75
C SER A 191 -5.03 -19.72 -18.13
N LEU A 192 -5.84 -19.03 -17.33
CA LEU A 192 -6.95 -19.62 -16.59
C LEU A 192 -8.24 -19.61 -17.40
N GLY A 193 -9.01 -20.68 -17.25
CA GLY A 193 -10.36 -20.76 -17.79
C GLY A 193 -11.31 -19.83 -17.04
N ASN A 194 -12.21 -19.20 -17.78
CA ASN A 194 -13.35 -18.52 -17.18
C ASN A 194 -14.51 -19.51 -16.96
N SER A 195 -15.27 -19.33 -15.88
CA SER A 195 -16.47 -20.12 -15.60
C SER A 195 -17.57 -19.20 -15.06
N GLY A 196 -18.74 -19.26 -15.69
CA GLY A 196 -19.87 -18.40 -15.36
C GLY A 196 -19.86 -17.07 -16.12
N VAL A 197 -20.57 -16.07 -15.57
CA VAL A 197 -20.67 -14.73 -16.13
C VAL A 197 -19.31 -14.03 -16.04
N GLN A 198 -18.94 -13.29 -17.08
CA GLN A 198 -17.73 -12.46 -17.06
C GLN A 198 -17.84 -11.41 -15.96
N TRP A 199 -16.92 -11.45 -14.98
CA TRP A 199 -16.95 -10.54 -13.84
C TRP A 199 -16.40 -9.15 -14.21
N LEU A 200 -15.40 -9.10 -15.09
CA LEU A 200 -14.85 -7.84 -15.60
C LEU A 200 -15.78 -7.19 -16.64
N PRO A 201 -15.92 -5.85 -16.62
CA PRO A 201 -16.57 -5.12 -17.71
C PRO A 201 -15.94 -5.43 -19.07
N GLU A 202 -16.75 -5.41 -20.13
CA GLU A 202 -16.24 -5.58 -21.49
C GLU A 202 -15.20 -4.50 -21.84
N GLY A 203 -14.08 -4.91 -22.43
CA GLY A 203 -12.99 -4.00 -22.80
C GLY A 203 -12.09 -3.56 -21.64
N TYR A 204 -12.24 -4.12 -20.43
CA TYR A 204 -11.30 -3.83 -19.35
C TYR A 204 -9.91 -4.40 -19.66
N ILE A 205 -8.90 -3.54 -19.70
CA ILE A 205 -7.51 -3.90 -19.97
C ILE A 205 -6.70 -3.73 -18.68
N PHE A 206 -6.02 -4.80 -18.26
CA PHE A 206 -5.07 -4.74 -17.18
C PHE A 206 -3.79 -4.00 -17.61
N PRO A 207 -3.26 -3.08 -16.80
CA PRO A 207 -1.94 -2.52 -17.03
C PRO A 207 -0.91 -3.64 -16.96
N SER A 208 0.05 -3.65 -17.89
CA SER A 208 1.12 -4.66 -17.91
C SER A 208 2.05 -4.52 -16.70
N HIS A 209 2.32 -3.28 -16.31
CA HIS A 209 3.20 -2.88 -15.23
C HIS A 209 2.43 -1.96 -14.28
N LEU A 210 2.32 -2.35 -13.00
CA LEU A 210 1.49 -1.62 -12.05
C LEU A 210 2.13 -0.29 -11.62
N ASP A 211 3.44 -0.30 -11.44
CA ASP A 211 4.30 0.86 -11.21
C ASP A 211 4.18 1.93 -12.29
N GLU A 212 4.23 1.56 -13.57
CA GLU A 212 4.01 2.48 -14.69
C GLU A 212 2.61 3.09 -14.66
N TRP A 213 1.58 2.26 -14.42
CA TRP A 213 0.19 2.73 -14.31
C TRP A 213 -0.07 3.62 -13.08
N LEU A 214 0.74 3.46 -12.04
CA LEU A 214 0.70 4.31 -10.86
C LEU A 214 1.51 5.60 -11.04
N GLU A 215 2.28 5.74 -12.13
CA GLU A 215 3.16 6.88 -12.43
C GLU A 215 4.24 7.08 -11.35
N ILE A 216 4.96 5.99 -10.99
CA ILE A 216 5.93 5.99 -9.88
C ILE A 216 7.34 5.57 -10.31
N ASP A 217 8.05 6.48 -10.96
CA ASP A 217 9.40 6.24 -11.47
C ASP A 217 10.45 6.18 -10.35
N TRP A 218 10.10 6.64 -9.14
CA TRP A 218 11.00 6.77 -7.99
C TRP A 218 10.96 5.57 -7.03
N LEU A 219 10.13 4.56 -7.30
CA LEU A 219 9.92 3.45 -6.37
C LEU A 219 11.20 2.62 -6.17
N ASP A 220 11.98 2.45 -7.24
CA ASP A 220 13.24 1.70 -7.26
C ASP A 220 14.50 2.53 -7.02
N LEU A 221 14.36 3.85 -6.90
CA LEU A 221 15.46 4.66 -6.39
C LEU A 221 15.65 4.26 -4.93
N ASP A 222 16.75 3.55 -4.64
CA ASP A 222 17.22 3.37 -3.27
C ASP A 222 17.29 4.77 -2.67
N ASN A 223 16.53 4.98 -1.59
CA ASN A 223 16.66 6.21 -0.83
C ASN A 223 18.02 6.10 -0.12
N VAL A 224 19.09 6.43 -0.83
CA VAL A 224 20.30 6.93 -0.20
C VAL A 224 19.82 8.16 0.55
N VAL A 225 19.51 7.99 1.82
CA VAL A 225 19.48 9.10 2.74
C VAL A 225 20.93 9.56 2.70
N GLU A 226 21.22 10.59 1.90
CA GLU A 226 22.42 11.37 2.10
C GLU A 226 22.31 11.88 3.53
N ILE A 227 22.94 11.15 4.45
CA ILE A 227 23.25 11.66 5.76
C ILE A 227 24.14 12.84 5.43
N LEU A 228 23.60 14.05 5.53
CA LEU A 228 24.39 15.26 5.49
C LEU A 228 25.54 15.03 6.47
N ASP A 229 26.77 15.01 5.96
CA ASP A 229 27.97 14.84 6.78
C ASP A 229 27.86 15.76 8.00
N ASP A 230 28.32 15.28 9.16
CA ASP A 230 28.21 15.99 10.45
C ASP A 230 28.69 17.46 10.36
N ASP A 231 29.62 17.74 9.44
CA ASP A 231 30.14 19.08 9.14
C ASP A 231 29.08 20.04 8.57
N ALA A 232 28.14 19.56 7.75
CA ALA A 232 27.05 20.37 7.21
C ALA A 232 26.03 20.72 8.32
N ILE A 233 25.74 19.77 9.22
CA ILE A 233 24.86 19.99 10.37
C ILE A 233 25.50 21.00 11.33
N LEU A 234 26.81 20.88 11.59
CA LEU A 234 27.60 21.84 12.37
C LEU A 234 27.65 23.23 11.74
N PHE A 235 27.72 23.34 10.41
CA PHE A 235 27.68 24.62 9.70
C PHE A 235 26.33 25.33 9.89
N TYR A 236 25.21 24.61 9.76
CA TYR A 236 23.88 25.19 9.97
C TYR A 236 23.60 25.56 11.42
N LEU A 237 24.09 24.78 12.39
CA LEU A 237 23.96 25.10 13.82
C LEU A 237 24.84 26.30 14.23
N LYS A 238 26.02 26.44 13.62
CA LYS A 238 26.91 27.59 13.88
C LYS A 238 26.40 28.89 13.26
N GLN A 239 25.67 28.83 12.13
CA GLN A 239 25.03 30.02 11.57
C GLN A 239 23.88 30.55 12.44
N THR A 240 23.19 29.68 13.19
CA THR A 240 22.11 30.13 14.08
C THR A 240 22.61 30.73 15.40
N ASP A 241 23.85 30.43 15.82
CA ASP A 241 24.44 31.00 17.03
C ASP A 241 25.18 32.33 16.79
N SER A 242 25.43 32.71 15.52
CA SER A 242 26.17 33.95 15.19
C SER A 242 25.30 35.19 15.01
N ASP A 243 23.98 35.06 14.94
CA ASP A 243 23.07 36.19 14.64
C ASP A 243 22.39 36.81 15.90
N ASP A 244 22.61 36.26 17.11
CA ASP A 244 22.00 36.76 18.36
C ASP A 244 22.98 37.48 19.33
N PHE A 245 24.18 37.83 18.89
CA PHE A 245 25.06 38.75 19.61
C PHE A 245 25.52 39.87 18.69
N TYR A 246 24.68 40.89 18.53
CA TYR A 246 24.98 42.32 18.32
C TYR A 246 23.82 42.98 17.56
N SER A 247 22.77 43.42 18.29
CA SER A 247 22.12 44.75 18.20
C SER A 247 20.79 44.74 18.95
#